data_AF-A0A920L3J5-F1
#
_entry.id   AF-A0A920L3J5-F1
#
_cell.length_a   1.000
_cell.length_b   1.000
_cell.length_c   1.000
_cell.angle_alpha   90.00
_cell.angle_beta   90.00
_cell.angle_gamma   90.00
#
_symmetry.space_group_name_H-M   'P 1'
#
loop_
_entity.id
_entity.type
_entity.pdbx_description
1 polymer ?
#
loop_
_entity_poly.entity_id
_entity_poly.type
_entity_poly.pdbx_seq_one_letter_code
_entity_poly.pdbx_strand_id
1 'polypeptide(L)'
;MLADVVDLDSLKTGGRRAGTFFALNGMIAKVSAMIAVWAAAILVDFSGFLPGTSNSDSAMLALRIYYCLGCAAFFVPALILTWYYPLTKEKHRELRIELENQ
;
A
#
# COMPACT_ATOMS: atom_id res chain seq x y z
N MET A 1 5.21 9.71 -5.32
CA MET A 1 4.03 9.28 -6.09
C MET A 1 2.76 10.01 -5.69
N LEU A 2 2.29 9.96 -4.43
CA LEU A 2 1.02 10.65 -4.09
C LEU A 2 1.11 12.19 -4.28
N ALA A 3 2.19 12.81 -3.80
CA ALA A 3 2.42 14.25 -3.98
C ALA A 3 2.45 14.64 -5.47
N ASP A 4 3.11 13.84 -6.30
CA ASP A 4 3.21 14.06 -7.75
C ASP A 4 1.83 14.07 -8.44
N VAL A 5 0.91 13.24 -7.96
CA VAL A 5 -0.49 13.21 -8.43
C VAL A 5 -1.25 14.44 -7.94
N VAL A 6 -1.01 14.88 -6.71
CA VAL A 6 -1.60 16.11 -6.15
C VAL A 6 -1.16 17.34 -6.93
N ASP A 7 0.11 17.41 -7.31
CA ASP A 7 0.66 18.49 -8.14
C ASP A 7 -0.01 18.49 -9.53
N LEU A 8 -0.10 17.31 -10.17
CA LEU A 8 -0.78 17.16 -11.45
C LEU A 8 -2.28 17.52 -11.39
N ASP A 9 -2.98 17.18 -10.32
CA ASP A 9 -4.38 17.58 -10.09
C ASP A 9 -4.50 19.09 -9.89
N SER A 10 -3.58 19.67 -9.12
CA SER A 10 -3.53 21.12 -8.87
C SER A 10 -3.33 21.89 -10.18
N LEU A 11 -2.45 21.42 -11.06
CA LEU A 11 -2.21 22.02 -12.37
C LEU A 11 -3.45 21.94 -13.28
N LYS A 12 -4.16 20.80 -13.31
CA LYS A 12 -5.33 20.58 -14.17
C LYS A 12 -6.59 21.32 -13.70
N THR A 13 -6.78 21.44 -12.39
CA THR A 13 -8.01 21.97 -11.79
C THR A 13 -7.86 23.38 -11.22
N GLY A 14 -6.63 23.89 -11.08
CA GLY A 14 -6.32 25.15 -10.40
C GLY A 14 -6.57 25.12 -8.88
N GLY A 15 -7.02 23.99 -8.33
CA GLY A 15 -7.40 23.86 -6.92
C GLY A 15 -6.33 23.15 -6.09
N ARG A 16 -6.01 23.69 -4.91
CA ARG A 16 -5.04 23.06 -3.98
C ARG A 16 -5.74 22.06 -3.04
N ARG A 17 -6.00 20.85 -3.54
CA ARG A 17 -6.75 19.78 -2.82
C ARG A 17 -5.89 18.76 -2.09
N ALA A 18 -4.63 19.08 -1.81
CA ALA A 18 -3.67 18.19 -1.15
C ALA A 18 -4.24 17.51 0.11
N GLY A 19 -4.91 18.28 0.97
CA GLY A 19 -5.49 17.76 2.22
C GLY A 19 -6.43 16.57 2.01
N THR A 20 -7.29 16.61 0.99
CA THR A 20 -8.23 15.53 0.69
C THR A 20 -7.52 14.26 0.21
N PHE A 21 -6.51 14.38 -0.65
CA PHE A 21 -5.71 13.24 -1.11
C PHE A 21 -4.96 12.57 0.04
N PHE A 22 -4.33 13.34 0.91
CA PHE A 22 -3.62 12.80 2.07
C PHE A 22 -4.59 12.20 3.11
N ALA A 23 -5.76 12.81 3.32
CA ALA A 23 -6.79 12.27 4.20
C ALA A 23 -7.31 10.91 3.69
N LEU A 24 -7.63 10.81 2.39
CA LEU A 24 -8.05 9.56 1.76
C LEU A 24 -6.97 8.48 1.83
N ASN A 25 -5.72 8.82 1.50
CA ASN A 25 -4.61 7.88 1.60
C ASN A 25 -4.44 7.37 3.05
N GLY A 26 -4.55 8.27 4.04
CA GLY A 26 -4.51 7.89 5.45
C GLY A 26 -5.68 6.98 5.86
N MET A 27 -6.88 7.23 5.35
CA MET A 27 -8.04 6.36 5.58
C MET A 27 -7.84 4.97 4.96
N ILE A 28 -7.37 4.90 3.71
CA ILE A 28 -7.05 3.64 3.02
C ILE A 28 -6.00 2.85 3.80
N ALA A 29 -4.96 3.51 4.31
CA ALA A 29 -3.93 2.88 5.13
C ALA A 29 -4.49 2.26 6.42
N LYS A 30 -5.42 2.96 7.09
CA LYS A 30 -6.07 2.44 8.32
C LYS A 30 -6.98 1.25 8.03
N VAL A 31 -7.79 1.34 6.98
CA VAL A 31 -8.71 0.25 6.58
C VAL A 31 -7.92 -0.98 6.14
N SER A 32 -6.87 -0.80 5.34
CA SER A 32 -6.00 -1.92 4.93
C SER A 32 -5.29 -2.57 6.12
N ALA A 33 -4.78 -1.78 7.08
CA ALA A 33 -4.20 -2.33 8.30
C ALA A 33 -5.21 -3.13 9.13
N MET A 34 -6.45 -2.64 9.28
CA MET A 34 -7.53 -3.36 9.94
C MET A 34 -7.81 -4.72 9.28
N ILE A 35 -7.97 -4.72 7.95
CA ILE A 35 -8.23 -5.95 7.17
C ILE A 35 -7.06 -6.92 7.29
N ALA A 36 -5.82 -6.43 7.25
CA ALA A 36 -4.62 -7.27 7.35
C ALA A 36 -4.54 -7.99 8.71
N VAL A 37 -4.75 -7.26 9.82
CA VAL A 37 -4.75 -7.86 11.17
C VAL A 37 -5.90 -8.86 11.33
N TRP A 38 -7.10 -8.50 10.86
CA TRP A 38 -8.26 -9.40 10.90
C TRP A 38 -8.02 -10.69 10.12
N ALA A 39 -7.50 -10.60 8.89
CA ALA A 39 -7.17 -11.75 8.07
C ALA A 39 -6.08 -12.60 8.71
N ALA A 40 -5.04 -11.99 9.28
CA ALA A 40 -3.97 -12.69 9.98
C ALA A 40 -4.51 -13.52 11.16
N ALA A 41 -5.41 -12.94 11.97
CA ALA A 41 -6.02 -13.66 13.09
C ALA A 41 -6.80 -14.90 12.64
N ILE A 42 -7.64 -14.77 11.59
CA ILE A 42 -8.42 -15.90 11.06
C ILE A 42 -7.51 -16.98 10.45
N LEU A 43 -6.47 -16.59 9.71
CA LEU A 43 -5.56 -17.54 9.07
C LEU A 43 -4.75 -18.35 10.10
N VAL A 44 -4.31 -17.70 11.18
CA VAL A 44 -3.57 -18.35 12.26
C VAL A 44 -4.48 -19.32 13.03
N ASP A 45 -5.70 -18.89 13.37
CA ASP A 45 -6.69 -19.75 14.03
C ASP A 45 -7.05 -20.97 13.17
N PHE A 46 -7.28 -20.76 11.86
CA PHE A 46 -7.55 -21.85 10.91
C PHE A 46 -6.39 -22.85 10.79
N SER A 47 -5.14 -22.40 10.98
CA SER A 47 -3.97 -23.30 10.98
C SER A 47 -3.78 -24.10 12.26
N GLY A 48 -4.63 -23.88 13.28
CA GLY A 48 -4.58 -24.59 14.57
C GLY A 48 -3.41 -24.16 15.46
N PHE A 49 -2.86 -22.96 15.23
CA PHE A 49 -1.75 -22.45 16.01
C PHE A 49 -2.23 -21.92 17.38
N LEU A 50 -1.67 -22.46 18.46
CA LEU A 50 -1.96 -22.08 19.84
C LEU A 50 -0.76 -21.35 20.47
N PRO A 51 -0.90 -20.07 20.87
CA PRO A 51 0.20 -19.34 21.49
C PRO A 51 0.55 -19.92 22.87
N GLY A 52 1.86 -20.05 23.15
CA GLY A 52 2.35 -20.48 24.47
C GLY A 52 2.41 -22.00 24.69
N THR A 53 2.10 -22.81 23.69
CA THR A 53 2.20 -24.28 23.75
C THR A 53 3.13 -24.83 22.67
N SER A 54 3.47 -26.13 22.77
CA SER A 54 4.15 -26.83 21.68
C SER A 54 3.16 -27.05 20.53
N ASN A 55 3.42 -26.39 19.41
CA ASN A 55 2.62 -26.51 18.19
C ASN A 55 3.15 -27.62 17.28
N SER A 56 2.30 -28.13 16.38
CA SER A 56 2.75 -29.06 15.34
C SER A 56 3.66 -28.36 14.34
N ASP A 57 4.54 -29.14 13.69
CA ASP A 57 5.41 -28.62 12.63
C ASP A 57 4.60 -28.02 11.47
N SER A 58 3.41 -28.55 11.18
CA SER A 58 2.51 -28.03 10.16
C SER A 58 1.95 -26.65 10.51
N ALA A 59 1.51 -26.41 11.74
CA ALA A 59 1.02 -25.11 12.20
C ALA A 59 2.14 -24.07 12.19
N MET A 60 3.35 -24.47 12.61
CA MET A 60 4.54 -23.60 12.58
C MET A 60 4.96 -23.24 11.14
N LEU A 61 4.87 -24.20 10.22
CA LEU A 61 5.16 -23.97 8.81
C LEU A 61 4.13 -23.06 8.15
N ALA A 62 2.83 -23.22 8.47
CA ALA A 62 1.78 -22.33 7.99
C ALA A 62 2.01 -20.88 8.44
N LEU A 63 2.36 -20.67 9.71
CA LEU A 63 2.68 -19.35 10.25
C LEU A 63 3.86 -18.69 9.51
N ARG A 64 4.93 -19.46 9.23
CA ARG A 64 6.09 -18.98 8.45
C ARG A 64 5.68 -18.59 7.03
N ILE A 65 4.83 -19.39 6.39
CA ILE A 65 4.31 -19.11 5.06
C ILE A 65 3.49 -17.80 5.06
N TYR A 66 2.57 -17.63 6.01
CA TYR A 66 1.76 -16.42 6.07
C TYR A 66 2.60 -15.17 6.30
N TYR A 67 3.61 -15.25 7.18
CA TYR A 67 4.50 -14.14 7.45
C TYR A 67 5.39 -13.77 6.24
N CYS A 68 5.98 -14.77 5.58
CA CYS A 68 6.91 -14.53 4.47
C CYS A 68 6.20 -14.32 3.13
N LEU A 69 5.35 -15.27 2.73
CA LEU A 69 4.70 -15.28 1.42
C LEU A 69 3.43 -14.45 1.39
N GLY A 70 2.71 -14.34 2.52
CA GLY A 70 1.51 -13.50 2.61
C GLY A 70 1.80 -12.04 2.29
N CYS A 71 2.86 -11.47 2.89
CA CYS A 71 3.30 -10.10 2.57
C CYS A 71 3.82 -9.99 1.14
N ALA A 72 4.65 -10.95 0.68
CA ALA A 72 5.23 -10.92 -0.65
C ALA A 72 4.17 -10.94 -1.76
N ALA A 73 3.07 -11.66 -1.57
CA ALA A 73 1.97 -11.73 -2.54
C ALA A 73 1.35 -10.36 -2.83
N PHE A 74 1.27 -9.45 -1.85
CA PHE A 74 0.75 -8.09 -2.06
C PHE A 74 1.75 -7.15 -2.75
N PHE A 75 3.05 -7.44 -2.69
CA PHE A 75 4.06 -6.65 -3.39
C PHE A 75 4.07 -6.91 -4.90
N VAL A 76 3.70 -8.10 -5.38
CA VAL A 76 3.65 -8.41 -6.81
C VAL A 76 2.71 -7.47 -7.59
N PRO A 77 1.42 -7.31 -7.23
CA PRO A 77 0.55 -6.37 -7.92
C PRO A 77 0.98 -4.91 -7.73
N ALA A 78 1.51 -4.55 -6.57
CA ALA A 78 2.05 -3.21 -6.33
C ALA A 78 3.23 -2.90 -7.26
N LEU A 79 4.11 -3.88 -7.50
CA LEU A 79 5.24 -3.76 -8.43
C LEU A 79 4.75 -3.59 -9.86
N ILE A 80 3.76 -4.37 -10.30
CA ILE A 80 3.16 -4.23 -11.63
C ILE A 80 2.57 -2.83 -11.82
N LEU A 81 1.77 -2.35 -10.87
CA LEU A 81 1.17 -1.01 -10.92
C LEU A 81 2.23 0.11 -10.95
N THR A 82 3.31 -0.07 -10.19
CA THR A 82 4.42 0.88 -10.14
C THR A 82 5.24 0.86 -11.44
N TRP A 83 5.39 -0.30 -12.07
CA TRP A 83 6.13 -0.46 -13.32
C TRP A 83 5.46 0.28 -14.49
N TYR A 84 4.13 0.31 -14.52
CA TYR A 84 3.36 1.06 -15.52
C TYR A 84 3.08 2.51 -15.12
N TYR A 85 3.74 3.03 -14.08
CA TYR A 85 3.52 4.38 -13.61
C TYR A 85 4.03 5.41 -14.64
N PRO A 86 3.16 6.28 -15.18
CA PRO A 86 3.48 7.12 -16.34
C PRO A 86 4.31 8.37 -15.99
N LEU A 87 4.46 8.68 -14.70
CA LEU A 87 5.14 9.87 -14.21
C LEU A 87 6.63 9.58 -14.05
N THR A 88 7.37 9.71 -15.15
CA THR A 88 8.84 9.63 -15.15
C THR A 88 9.46 10.88 -14.53
N LYS A 89 10.77 10.82 -14.25
CA LYS A 89 11.52 11.96 -13.71
C LYS A 89 11.46 13.20 -14.61
N GLU A 90 11.52 13.00 -15.92
CA GLU A 90 11.43 14.06 -16.92
C GLU A 90 10.05 14.73 -16.88
N LYS A 91 8.98 13.91 -16.89
CA LYS A 91 7.59 14.38 -16.77
C LYS A 91 7.34 15.15 -15.48
N HIS A 92 7.92 14.68 -14.37
CA HIS A 92 7.80 15.35 -13.08
C HIS A 92 8.46 16.74 -13.09
N ARG A 93 9.65 16.85 -13.70
CA ARG A 93 10.34 18.14 -13.85
C ARG A 93 9.54 19.12 -14.70
N GLU A 94 8.97 18.66 -15.81
CA GLU A 94 8.09 19.48 -16.66
C GLU A 94 6.88 20.01 -15.88
N LEU A 95 6.17 19.12 -15.17
CA LEU A 95 5.03 19.50 -14.32
C LEU A 95 5.39 20.56 -13.27
N ARG A 96 6.57 20.44 -12.65
CA ARG A 96 7.01 21.38 -11.63
C ARG A 96 7.28 22.78 -12.20
N ILE A 97 7.92 22.86 -13.37
CA ILE A 97 8.15 24.14 -14.06
C ILE A 97 6.81 24.78 -14.42
N GLU A 98 5.84 24.01 -14.88
CA GLU A 98 4.52 24.51 -15.26
C GLU A 98 3.73 25.04 -14.06
N LEU A 99 3.87 24.39 -12.90
CA LEU A 99 3.31 24.84 -11.61
C LEU A 99 3.95 26.12 -11.06
N GLU A 100 5.27 26.29 -11.23
CA GLU A 100 5.99 27.49 -10.78
C GLU A 100 5.67 28.72 -11.65
N ASN A 101 5.19 28.50 -12.88
CA ASN A 101 4.81 29.55 -13.84
C ASN A 101 3.31 29.94 -13.80
N GLN A 102 2.49 29.28 -12.98
CA GLN A 102 1.10 29.66 -12.70
C GLN A 102 1.02 30.69 -11.57
#